data_AF-A0A524M0G6-F1
#
_entry.id   AF-A0A524M0G6-F1
#
_cell.length_a   1.000
_cell.length_b   1.000
_cell.length_c   1.000
_cell.angle_alpha   90.00
_cell.angle_beta   90.00
_cell.angle_gamma   90.00
#
_symmetry.space_group_name_H-M   'P 1'
#
loop_
_entity.id
_entity.type
_entity.pdbx_description
1 polymer ?
#
loop_
_entity_poly.entity_id
_entity_poly.type
_entity_poly.pdbx_seq_one_letter_code
_entity_poly.pdbx_strand_id
1 'polypeptide(L)'
;MEDMLLKQARALYKDRLRIALAAILLVFTVTFFLFYSPEIITLGLTPPNDPTGPVAPFSAWTQGFAVVASVNTIGFLSAVALMVLIFKFWSWAFLPGPASTFTLAILKGILGSKTTIRHSLGKRFRVTLENGLQFDVKCSIKEKDTNEWFVYRLVSAQLQCAQLRNIALRHGFSVKDNRLVASVSNDELHHRTFLLTKAIMMASAFI
;
A
#
# COMPACT_ATOMS: atom_id res chain seq x y z
N MET A 1 0.30 -16.02 22.19
CA MET A 1 -0.71 -16.21 21.12
C MET A 1 -0.65 -15.07 20.09
N GLU A 2 -0.53 -13.83 20.56
CA GLU A 2 -0.40 -12.59 19.76
C GLU A 2 0.75 -12.58 18.74
N ASP A 3 1.95 -13.02 19.13
CA ASP A 3 3.09 -13.12 18.22
C ASP A 3 2.88 -14.13 17.07
N MET A 4 2.02 -15.13 17.27
CA MET A 4 1.75 -16.16 16.26
C MET A 4 0.89 -15.61 15.12
N LEU A 5 -0.08 -14.74 15.44
CA LEU A 5 -0.93 -14.09 14.44
C LEU A 5 -0.13 -13.13 13.56
N LEU A 6 0.80 -12.39 14.14
CA LEU A 6 1.69 -11.48 13.40
C LEU A 6 2.68 -12.25 12.53
N LYS A 7 3.22 -13.38 13.01
CA LYS A 7 4.05 -14.29 12.21
C LYS A 7 3.27 -14.90 11.05
N GLN A 8 2.03 -15.35 11.28
CA GLN A 8 1.14 -15.84 10.22
C GLN A 8 0.80 -14.74 9.21
N ALA A 9 0.47 -13.53 9.66
CA ALA A 9 0.20 -12.39 8.79
C ALA A 9 1.40 -12.06 7.89
N ARG A 10 2.62 -12.13 8.44
CA ARG A 10 3.87 -11.94 7.69
C ARG A 10 4.07 -13.02 6.62
N ALA A 11 3.88 -14.29 6.98
CA ALA A 11 3.99 -15.40 6.03
C ALA A 11 2.96 -15.25 4.89
N LEU A 12 1.69 -15.00 5.24
CA LEU A 12 0.61 -14.76 4.29
C LEU A 12 0.89 -13.57 3.37
N TYR A 13 1.45 -12.47 3.90
CA TYR A 13 1.81 -11.32 3.07
C TYR A 13 2.89 -11.68 2.04
N LYS A 14 3.95 -12.38 2.47
CA LYS A 14 5.02 -12.82 1.57
C LYS A 14 4.54 -13.80 0.50
N ASP A 15 3.71 -14.77 0.87
CA ASP A 15 3.18 -15.75 -0.07
C ASP A 15 2.25 -15.10 -1.09
N ARG A 16 1.37 -14.20 -0.63
CA ARG A 16 0.48 -13.47 -1.52
C ARG A 16 1.24 -12.49 -2.43
N LEU A 17 2.32 -11.89 -1.96
CA LEU A 17 3.21 -11.06 -2.79
C LEU A 17 3.88 -11.89 -3.90
N ARG A 18 4.33 -13.11 -3.58
CA ARG A 18 4.86 -14.05 -4.58
C ARG A 18 3.82 -14.43 -5.62
N ILE A 19 2.58 -14.73 -5.20
CA ILE A 19 1.47 -15.04 -6.12
C ILE A 19 1.16 -13.84 -7.02
N ALA A 20 1.09 -12.64 -6.45
CA ALA A 20 0.86 -11.41 -7.23
C ALA A 20 1.99 -11.17 -8.25
N LEU A 21 3.24 -11.37 -7.86
CA LEU A 21 4.39 -11.23 -8.74
C LEU A 21 4.37 -12.29 -9.86
N ALA A 22 4.04 -13.54 -9.54
CA ALA A 22 3.87 -14.59 -10.54
C ALA A 22 2.75 -14.28 -11.55
N ALA A 23 1.61 -13.76 -11.08
CA ALA A 23 0.51 -13.34 -11.97
C ALA A 23 0.92 -12.17 -12.87
N ILE A 24 1.68 -11.21 -12.33
CA ILE A 24 2.25 -10.08 -13.09
C ILE A 24 3.20 -10.58 -14.18
N LEU A 25 4.08 -11.54 -13.87
CA LEU A 25 4.97 -12.16 -14.86
C LEU A 25 4.20 -12.88 -15.97
N LEU A 26 3.12 -13.58 -15.64
CA LEU A 26 2.29 -14.25 -16.64
C LEU A 26 1.64 -13.23 -17.58
N VAL A 27 1.00 -12.21 -17.02
CA VAL A 27 0.40 -11.13 -17.82
C VAL A 27 1.46 -10.45 -18.67
N PHE A 28 2.67 -10.22 -18.14
CA PHE A 28 3.79 -9.65 -18.89
C PHE A 28 4.18 -10.53 -20.06
N THR A 29 4.31 -11.83 -19.84
CA THR A 29 4.67 -12.80 -20.88
C THR A 29 3.61 -12.85 -21.99
N VAL A 30 2.32 -12.87 -21.62
CA VAL A 30 1.20 -12.84 -22.58
C VAL A 30 1.18 -11.54 -23.37
N THR A 31 1.36 -10.41 -22.70
CA THR A 31 1.40 -9.08 -23.33
C THR A 31 2.59 -9.00 -24.30
N PHE A 32 3.76 -9.46 -23.88
CA PHE A 32 4.94 -9.51 -24.72
C PHE A 32 4.71 -10.40 -25.96
N PHE A 33 4.10 -11.58 -25.79
CA PHE A 33 3.75 -12.44 -26.90
C PHE A 33 2.78 -11.77 -27.89
N LEU A 34 1.69 -11.17 -27.41
CA LEU A 34 0.69 -10.54 -28.28
C LEU A 34 1.23 -9.35 -29.06
N PHE A 35 2.06 -8.51 -28.44
CA PHE A 35 2.54 -7.27 -29.03
C PHE A 35 3.87 -7.41 -29.79
N TYR A 36 4.72 -8.39 -29.47
CA TYR A 36 6.03 -8.53 -30.12
C TYR A 36 6.17 -9.79 -30.99
N SER A 37 5.42 -10.87 -30.74
CA SER A 37 5.53 -12.10 -31.56
C SER A 37 5.13 -11.90 -33.03
N PRO A 38 3.95 -11.33 -33.38
CA PRO A 38 3.52 -11.26 -34.79
C PRO A 38 4.34 -10.28 -35.65
N GLU A 39 4.81 -9.16 -35.09
CA GLU A 39 5.62 -8.18 -35.84
C GLU A 39 7.09 -8.61 -36.00
N ILE A 40 7.67 -9.29 -35.01
CA ILE A 40 9.05 -9.81 -35.11
C ILE A 40 9.14 -11.00 -36.05
N ILE A 41 8.12 -11.87 -36.10
CA ILE A 41 8.10 -13.02 -37.00
C ILE A 41 7.96 -12.60 -38.48
N THR A 42 7.35 -11.44 -38.75
CA THR A 42 7.15 -10.91 -40.11
C THR A 42 8.29 -10.00 -40.60
N LEU A 43 9.17 -9.57 -39.71
CA LEU A 43 10.42 -8.85 -40.03
C LEU A 43 11.35 -9.75 -40.87
N GLY A 44 11.31 -9.56 -42.19
CA GLY A 44 12.13 -10.27 -43.18
C GLY A 44 11.38 -11.24 -44.11
N LEU A 45 10.06 -11.44 -43.93
CA LEU A 45 9.27 -12.35 -44.78
C LEU A 45 8.65 -11.69 -46.02
N THR A 46 8.57 -10.36 -46.08
CA THR A 46 8.27 -9.64 -47.31
C THR A 46 9.57 -9.14 -47.94
N PRO A 47 10.13 -9.85 -48.94
CA PRO A 47 11.16 -9.26 -49.77
C PRO A 47 10.60 -7.99 -50.42
N PRO A 48 11.37 -6.88 -50.52
CA PRO A 48 10.93 -5.74 -51.30
C PRO A 48 10.70 -6.21 -52.73
N ASN A 49 9.46 -6.09 -53.21
CA ASN A 49 9.05 -6.42 -54.58
C ASN A 49 9.62 -5.41 -55.59
N ASP A 50 10.93 -5.17 -55.57
CA ASP A 50 11.60 -4.33 -56.55
C ASP A 50 12.84 -5.05 -57.09
N PRO A 51 12.78 -5.61 -58.32
CA PRO A 51 13.90 -6.30 -58.93
C PRO A 51 15.01 -5.36 -59.43
N THR A 52 14.91 -4.03 -59.26
CA THR A 52 15.80 -3.05 -59.91
C THR A 52 16.25 -1.88 -59.02
N GLY A 53 16.60 -2.12 -57.76
CA GLY A 53 17.15 -1.08 -56.88
C GLY A 53 18.30 -1.55 -56.00
N PRO A 54 19.33 -0.72 -55.75
CA PRO A 54 20.43 -1.10 -54.86
C PRO A 54 19.87 -1.30 -53.46
N VAL A 55 20.17 -2.47 -52.87
CA VAL A 55 19.81 -2.84 -51.49
C VAL A 55 20.44 -1.80 -50.55
N ALA A 56 19.69 -0.76 -50.21
CA ALA A 56 20.14 0.29 -49.33
C ALA A 56 20.12 -0.25 -47.89
N PRO A 57 21.26 -0.34 -47.18
CA PRO A 57 21.31 -0.78 -45.78
C PRO A 57 20.54 0.15 -44.82
N PHE A 58 20.03 1.27 -45.33
CA PHE A 58 19.24 2.26 -44.60
C PHE A 58 17.77 1.85 -44.36
N SER A 59 17.21 0.88 -45.09
CA SER A 59 15.81 0.44 -44.91
C SER A 59 15.62 -0.51 -43.72
N ALA A 60 16.62 -1.33 -43.40
CA ALA A 60 16.53 -2.32 -42.32
C ALA A 60 16.50 -1.67 -40.92
N TRP A 61 17.29 -0.60 -40.72
CA TRP A 61 17.34 0.11 -39.43
C TRP A 61 16.08 0.93 -39.21
N THR A 62 15.55 1.55 -40.27
CA THR A 62 14.31 2.34 -40.21
C THR A 62 13.08 1.45 -40.01
N GLN A 63 13.05 0.23 -40.56
CA GLN A 63 12.05 -0.79 -40.22
C GLN A 63 12.18 -1.29 -38.78
N GLY A 64 13.40 -1.53 -38.28
CA GLY A 64 13.64 -1.84 -36.87
C GLY A 64 13.16 -0.74 -35.92
N PHE A 65 13.41 0.53 -36.25
CA PHE A 65 12.90 1.68 -35.50
C PHE A 65 11.39 1.85 -35.63
N ALA A 66 10.77 1.54 -36.78
CA ALA A 66 9.32 1.62 -36.95
C ALA A 66 8.57 0.59 -36.11
N VAL A 67 9.13 -0.62 -35.92
CA VAL A 67 8.60 -1.65 -35.01
C VAL A 67 8.80 -1.26 -33.54
N VAL A 68 9.93 -0.63 -33.21
CA VAL A 68 10.20 -0.11 -31.85
C VAL A 68 9.41 1.18 -31.55
N ALA A 69 9.00 1.95 -32.55
CA ALA A 69 8.18 3.15 -32.41
C ALA A 69 6.68 2.91 -32.72
N SER A 70 6.28 1.65 -32.92
CA SER A 70 4.90 1.29 -33.24
C SER A 70 3.99 1.37 -32.01
N VAL A 71 2.68 1.29 -32.25
CA VAL A 71 1.60 1.23 -31.23
C VAL A 71 1.90 0.20 -30.13
N ASN A 72 2.75 -0.80 -30.40
CA ASN A 72 3.16 -1.85 -29.47
C ASN A 72 4.03 -1.34 -28.33
N THR A 73 4.84 -0.30 -28.52
CA THR A 73 5.66 0.29 -27.44
C THR A 73 4.78 1.09 -26.48
N ILE A 74 3.74 1.75 -27.00
CA ILE A 74 2.72 2.43 -26.19
C ILE A 74 1.85 1.39 -25.45
N GLY A 75 1.47 0.29 -26.11
CA GLY A 75 0.80 -0.85 -25.50
C GLY A 75 1.61 -1.49 -24.37
N PHE A 76 2.91 -1.67 -24.57
CA PHE A 76 3.83 -2.19 -23.57
C PHE A 76 3.96 -1.23 -22.36
N LEU A 77 4.19 0.06 -22.60
CA LEU A 77 4.30 1.05 -21.53
C LEU A 77 3.00 1.17 -20.73
N SER A 78 1.85 1.14 -21.39
CA SER A 78 0.55 1.16 -20.72
C SER A 78 0.29 -0.12 -19.91
N ALA A 79 0.68 -1.30 -20.40
CA ALA A 79 0.58 -2.55 -19.66
C ALA A 79 1.50 -2.58 -18.42
N VAL A 80 2.74 -2.11 -18.56
CA VAL A 80 3.66 -1.95 -17.43
C VAL A 80 3.11 -0.96 -16.40
N ALA A 81 2.57 0.18 -16.85
CA ALA A 81 1.92 1.15 -15.98
C ALA A 81 0.71 0.53 -15.24
N LEU A 82 -0.13 -0.22 -15.96
CA LEU A 82 -1.29 -0.93 -15.39
C LEU A 82 -0.83 -1.97 -14.34
N MET A 83 0.22 -2.73 -14.61
CA MET A 83 0.78 -3.67 -13.63
C MET A 83 1.27 -2.97 -12.37
N VAL A 84 2.01 -1.87 -12.50
CA VAL A 84 2.49 -1.10 -11.35
C VAL A 84 1.31 -0.54 -10.55
N LEU A 85 0.26 -0.06 -11.23
CA LEU A 85 -0.95 0.43 -10.57
C LEU A 85 -1.70 -0.68 -9.86
N ILE A 86 -1.88 -1.85 -10.48
CA ILE A 86 -2.52 -3.02 -9.87
C ILE A 86 -1.72 -3.48 -8.65
N PHE A 87 -0.39 -3.57 -8.78
CA PHE A 87 0.47 -3.97 -7.66
C PHE A 87 0.43 -2.95 -6.51
N LYS A 88 0.45 -1.65 -6.81
CA LYS A 88 0.31 -0.59 -5.80
C LYS A 88 -1.07 -0.63 -5.14
N PHE A 89 -2.13 -0.79 -5.92
CA PHE A 89 -3.50 -0.90 -5.41
C PHE A 89 -3.63 -2.11 -4.50
N TRP A 90 -3.15 -3.27 -4.95
CA TRP A 90 -3.19 -4.51 -4.18
C TRP A 90 -2.38 -4.40 -2.88
N SER A 91 -1.16 -3.87 -2.95
CA SER A 91 -0.28 -3.66 -1.77
C SER A 91 -0.85 -2.65 -0.77
N TRP A 92 -1.64 -1.68 -1.25
CA TRP A 92 -2.30 -0.67 -0.43
C TRP A 92 -3.60 -1.19 0.19
N ALA A 93 -4.47 -1.82 -0.61
CA ALA A 93 -5.79 -2.30 -0.21
C ALA A 93 -5.73 -3.58 0.64
N PHE A 94 -4.65 -4.36 0.53
CA PHE A 94 -4.53 -5.62 1.24
C PHE A 94 -3.86 -5.44 2.61
N LEU A 95 -4.61 -5.73 3.67
CA LEU A 95 -4.07 -6.06 4.99
C LEU A 95 -4.35 -7.56 5.21
N PRO A 96 -3.34 -8.38 5.56
CA PRO A 96 -3.59 -9.79 5.86
C PRO A 96 -4.63 -9.93 6.97
N GLY A 97 -5.62 -10.83 6.81
CA GLY A 97 -6.67 -11.09 7.80
C GLY A 97 -6.15 -11.29 9.23
N PRO A 98 -5.05 -12.03 9.46
CA PRO A 98 -4.52 -12.19 10.82
C PRO A 98 -3.96 -10.89 11.45
N ALA A 99 -3.48 -9.95 10.63
CA ALA A 99 -3.06 -8.63 11.13
C ALA A 99 -4.26 -7.75 11.48
N SER A 100 -5.37 -7.86 10.72
CA SER A 100 -6.58 -7.12 11.05
C SER A 100 -7.25 -7.65 12.31
N THR A 101 -7.32 -8.97 12.49
CA THR A 101 -7.86 -9.59 13.71
C THR A 101 -7.01 -9.27 14.94
N PHE A 102 -5.69 -9.32 14.81
CA PHE A 102 -4.78 -8.91 15.87
C PHE A 102 -4.99 -7.44 16.28
N THR A 103 -5.04 -6.53 15.30
CA THR A 103 -5.25 -5.09 15.58
C THR A 103 -6.61 -4.85 16.22
N LEU A 104 -7.66 -5.53 15.76
CA LEU A 104 -8.99 -5.47 16.35
C LEU A 104 -9.03 -6.02 17.78
N ALA A 105 -8.33 -7.13 18.05
CA ALA A 105 -8.26 -7.74 19.37
C ALA A 105 -7.59 -6.79 20.37
N ILE A 106 -6.47 -6.16 19.99
CA ILE A 106 -5.79 -5.16 20.83
C ILE A 106 -6.71 -3.97 21.10
N LEU A 107 -7.32 -3.40 20.05
CA LEU A 107 -8.19 -2.24 20.22
C LEU A 107 -9.40 -2.54 21.11
N LYS A 108 -10.04 -3.71 20.94
CA LYS A 108 -11.13 -4.16 21.81
C LYS A 108 -10.67 -4.44 23.24
N GLY A 109 -9.47 -5.00 23.43
CA GLY A 109 -8.91 -5.28 24.74
C GLY A 109 -8.66 -4.01 25.56
N ILE A 110 -8.18 -2.94 24.91
CA ILE A 110 -7.86 -1.66 25.58
C ILE A 110 -9.12 -0.85 25.86
N LEU A 111 -10.01 -0.78 24.87
CA LEU A 111 -11.12 0.18 24.87
C LEU A 111 -12.42 -0.41 25.41
N GLY A 112 -12.50 -1.73 25.55
CA GLY A 112 -13.69 -2.43 26.02
C GLY A 112 -14.77 -2.61 24.94
N SER A 113 -15.79 -3.38 25.30
CA SER A 113 -16.84 -3.88 24.39
C SER A 113 -17.79 -2.80 23.86
N LYS A 114 -17.83 -1.64 24.50
CA LYS A 114 -18.76 -0.53 24.16
C LYS A 114 -18.23 0.39 23.06
N THR A 115 -16.96 0.24 22.66
CA THR A 115 -16.38 1.07 21.60
C THR A 115 -16.69 0.52 20.21
N THR A 116 -17.04 1.43 19.28
CA THR A 116 -17.33 1.03 17.90
C THR A 116 -16.06 1.16 17.07
N ILE A 117 -15.60 0.02 16.55
CA ILE A 117 -14.42 -0.03 15.67
C ILE A 117 -14.91 -0.36 14.26
N ARG A 118 -14.88 0.63 13.37
CA ARG A 118 -15.18 0.44 11.96
C ARG A 118 -13.89 0.18 11.21
N HIS A 119 -13.76 -1.02 10.67
CA HIS A 119 -12.70 -1.35 9.72
C HIS A 119 -13.11 -0.85 8.34
N SER A 120 -12.27 -0.02 7.73
CA SER A 120 -12.45 0.44 6.36
C SER A 120 -11.50 -0.32 5.44
N LEU A 121 -11.89 -0.50 4.17
CA LEU A 121 -11.11 -1.17 3.13
C LEU A 121 -9.63 -0.74 3.20
N GLY A 122 -8.74 -1.73 3.33
CA GLY A 122 -7.32 -1.50 3.58
C GLY A 122 -6.92 -1.51 5.05
N LYS A 123 -5.92 -0.69 5.36
CA LYS A 123 -5.16 -0.75 6.61
C LYS A 123 -5.64 0.26 7.66
N ARG A 124 -6.91 0.70 7.62
CA ARG A 124 -7.44 1.79 8.46
C ARG A 124 -8.60 1.33 9.34
N PHE A 125 -8.48 1.61 10.64
CA PHE A 125 -9.48 1.34 11.67
C PHE A 125 -9.92 2.66 12.28
N ARG A 126 -11.20 2.99 12.14
CA ARG A 126 -11.79 4.15 12.83
C ARG A 126 -12.37 3.68 14.14
N VAL A 127 -11.95 4.33 15.22
CA VAL A 127 -12.40 4.03 16.58
C VAL A 127 -13.27 5.18 17.06
N THR A 128 -14.46 4.86 17.54
CA THR A 128 -15.35 5.80 18.24
C THR A 128 -15.49 5.34 19.70
N LEU A 129 -15.11 6.22 20.61
CA LEU A 129 -15.22 6.02 22.05
C LEU A 129 -16.66 6.24 22.53
N GLU A 130 -16.98 5.80 23.75
CA GLU A 130 -18.31 5.95 24.36
C GLU A 130 -18.77 7.41 24.45
N ASN A 131 -17.82 8.33 24.67
CA ASN A 131 -18.07 9.77 24.75
C ASN A 131 -18.16 10.46 23.37
N GLY A 132 -18.25 9.70 22.28
CA GLY A 132 -18.35 10.23 20.92
C GLY A 132 -17.04 10.70 20.29
N LEU A 133 -15.94 10.72 21.05
CA LEU A 133 -14.61 11.08 20.54
C LEU A 133 -14.09 10.02 19.56
N GLN A 134 -13.39 10.47 18.51
CA GLN A 134 -12.93 9.61 17.43
C GLN A 134 -11.42 9.70 17.21
N PHE A 135 -10.82 8.57 16.85
CA PHE A 135 -9.46 8.53 16.32
C PHE A 135 -9.32 7.41 15.28
N ASP A 136 -8.38 7.61 14.35
CA ASP A 136 -8.08 6.66 13.29
C ASP A 136 -6.74 5.98 13.59
N VAL A 137 -6.70 4.66 13.43
CA VAL A 137 -5.50 3.82 13.48
C VAL A 137 -5.21 3.29 12.10
N LYS A 138 -4.07 3.67 11.52
CA LYS A 138 -3.62 3.17 10.21
C LYS A 138 -2.45 2.20 10.40
N CYS A 139 -2.64 0.93 10.11
CA CYS A 139 -1.56 -0.04 10.00
C CYS A 139 -0.79 0.17 8.68
N SER A 140 0.52 -0.03 8.69
CA SER A 140 1.39 -0.01 7.53
C SER A 140 2.38 -1.15 7.68
N ILE A 141 2.65 -1.87 6.59
CA ILE A 141 3.64 -2.95 6.57
C ILE A 141 4.95 -2.31 6.12
N LYS A 142 6.00 -2.37 6.95
CA LYS A 142 7.36 -1.96 6.56
C LYS A 142 8.12 -3.19 6.10
N GLU A 143 8.74 -3.08 4.94
CA GLU A 143 9.35 -4.22 4.26
C GLU A 143 10.88 -4.31 4.46
N LYS A 144 11.52 -3.36 5.16
CA LYS A 144 13.00 -3.28 5.28
C LYS A 144 13.52 -3.18 6.71
N ASP A 145 14.52 -4.01 7.01
CA ASP A 145 15.60 -3.98 8.03
C ASP A 145 15.28 -3.67 9.49
N THR A 146 14.05 -3.30 9.82
CA THR A 146 13.57 -3.23 11.20
C THR A 146 12.92 -4.55 11.59
N ASN A 147 13.20 -5.04 12.81
CA ASN A 147 12.51 -6.21 13.37
C ASN A 147 10.97 -6.03 13.43
N GLU A 148 10.49 -4.80 13.25
CA GLU A 148 9.08 -4.43 13.22
C GLU A 148 8.51 -4.41 11.80
N TRP A 149 7.72 -5.44 11.48
CA TRP A 149 7.03 -5.56 10.19
C TRP A 149 5.74 -4.74 10.12
N PHE A 150 5.08 -4.50 11.26
CA PHE A 150 3.82 -3.77 11.34
C PHE A 150 4.02 -2.48 12.14
N VAL A 151 3.75 -1.35 11.50
CA VAL A 151 3.80 -0.02 12.10
C VAL A 151 2.41 0.58 12.09
N TYR A 152 2.00 1.15 13.20
CA TYR A 152 0.70 1.74 13.38
C TYR A 152 0.82 3.25 13.49
N ARG A 153 0.01 3.97 12.73
CA ARG A 153 -0.11 5.41 12.84
C ARG A 153 -1.43 5.75 13.51
N LEU A 154 -1.33 6.34 14.70
CA LEU A 154 -2.44 6.82 15.50
C LEU A 154 -2.70 8.29 15.14
N VAL A 155 -3.95 8.65 14.84
CA VAL A 155 -4.34 10.02 14.49
C VAL A 155 -5.67 10.35 15.17
N SER A 156 -5.71 11.36 16.04
CA SER A 156 -6.97 11.83 16.63
C SER A 156 -7.83 12.60 15.61
N ALA A 157 -9.12 12.75 15.91
CA ALA A 157 -9.93 13.81 15.32
C ALA A 157 -9.33 15.20 15.62
N GLN A 158 -9.80 16.23 14.93
CA GLN A 158 -9.40 17.61 15.23
C GLN A 158 -9.87 18.00 16.63
N LEU A 159 -8.95 18.54 17.42
CA LEU A 159 -9.17 18.97 18.78
C LEU A 159 -8.96 20.48 18.85
N GLN A 160 -9.98 21.22 19.27
CA GLN A 160 -9.88 22.66 19.50
C GLN A 160 -9.43 22.91 20.94
N CYS A 161 -8.12 22.91 21.19
CA CYS A 161 -7.59 23.16 22.53
C CYS A 161 -6.30 23.99 22.44
N ALA A 162 -6.25 25.12 23.15
CA ALA A 162 -5.06 25.99 23.17
C ALA A 162 -3.83 25.30 23.77
N GLN A 163 -4.04 24.36 24.70
CA GLN A 163 -2.98 23.60 25.36
C GLN A 163 -2.63 22.28 24.68
N LEU A 164 -3.17 22.00 23.49
CA LEU A 164 -3.01 20.72 22.79
C LEU A 164 -1.53 20.30 22.64
N ARG A 165 -0.64 21.25 22.37
CA ARG A 165 0.81 20.99 22.25
C ARG A 165 1.44 20.52 23.56
N ASN A 166 1.03 21.10 24.69
CA ASN A 166 1.52 20.69 26.01
C ASN A 166 0.99 19.30 26.39
N ILE A 167 -0.28 19.04 26.10
CA ILE A 167 -0.90 17.72 26.32
C ILE A 167 -0.19 16.66 25.46
N ALA A 168 0.08 16.97 24.19
CA ALA A 168 0.76 16.08 23.26
C ALA A 168 2.18 15.73 23.75
N LEU A 169 2.98 16.72 24.16
CA LEU A 169 4.34 16.50 24.66
C LEU A 169 4.36 15.61 25.91
N ARG A 170 3.42 15.83 26.86
CA ARG A 170 3.32 15.01 28.09
C ARG A 170 3.00 13.54 27.82
N HIS A 171 2.30 13.26 26.72
CA HIS A 171 1.88 11.90 26.35
C HIS A 171 2.71 11.31 25.21
N GLY A 172 3.75 12.02 24.74
CA GLY A 172 4.66 11.57 23.68
C GLY A 172 4.04 11.56 22.28
N PHE A 173 3.14 12.51 21.98
CA PHE A 173 2.53 12.70 20.67
C PHE A 173 3.05 13.96 19.99
N SER A 174 3.04 13.96 18.66
CA SER A 174 3.22 15.17 17.86
C SER A 174 1.86 15.79 17.54
N VAL A 175 1.83 17.11 17.35
CA VAL A 175 0.63 17.83 16.91
C VAL A 175 0.78 18.19 15.45
N LYS A 176 -0.21 17.83 14.62
CA LYS A 176 -0.31 18.24 13.22
C LYS A 176 -1.75 18.60 12.90
N ASP A 177 -2.00 19.77 12.33
CA ASP A 177 -3.33 20.24 11.92
C ASP A 177 -4.38 20.15 13.04
N ASN A 178 -3.99 20.52 14.27
CA ASN A 178 -4.78 20.38 15.50
C ASN A 178 -5.21 18.93 15.82
N ARG A 179 -4.41 17.94 15.43
CA ARG A 179 -4.60 16.53 15.74
C ARG A 179 -3.37 15.96 16.45
N LEU A 180 -3.60 15.01 17.35
CA LEU A 180 -2.56 14.20 17.95
C LEU A 180 -2.16 13.09 16.98
N VAL A 181 -0.85 12.98 16.70
CA VAL A 181 -0.30 12.01 15.75
C VAL A 181 0.88 11.30 16.38
N ALA A 182 0.89 9.96 16.29
CA ALA A 182 2.06 9.13 16.61
C ALA A 182 2.20 7.99 15.60
N SER A 183 3.44 7.56 15.39
CA SER A 183 3.75 6.29 14.70
C SER A 183 4.39 5.37 15.72
N VAL A 184 3.84 4.18 15.87
CA VAL A 184 4.16 3.25 16.96
C VAL A 184 4.37 1.85 16.39
N SER A 185 5.24 1.10 17.04
CA SER A 185 5.47 -0.30 16.73
C SER A 185 4.29 -1.16 17.21
N ASN A 186 4.33 -2.43 16.85
CA ASN A 186 3.39 -3.41 17.38
C ASN A 186 3.40 -3.47 18.91
N ASP A 187 4.59 -3.51 19.50
CA ASP A 187 4.77 -3.72 20.95
C ASP A 187 4.30 -2.49 21.75
N GLU A 188 4.44 -1.30 21.17
CA GLU A 188 3.97 -0.06 21.78
C GLU A 188 2.49 0.25 21.51
N LEU A 189 1.83 -0.46 20.58
CA LEU A 189 0.47 -0.15 20.15
C LEU A 189 -0.49 -0.08 21.34
N HIS A 190 -0.35 -1.02 22.29
CA HIS A 190 -1.22 -1.10 23.44
C HIS A 190 -1.12 0.14 24.33
N HIS A 191 0.09 0.41 24.84
CA HIS A 191 0.36 1.53 25.73
C HIS A 191 0.06 2.88 25.05
N ARG A 192 0.45 3.04 23.78
CA ARG A 192 0.28 4.31 23.05
C ARG A 192 -1.18 4.59 22.72
N THR A 193 -1.99 3.58 22.42
CA THR A 193 -3.42 3.79 22.20
C THR A 193 -4.12 4.24 23.49
N PHE A 194 -3.73 3.69 24.64
CA PHE A 194 -4.25 4.11 25.94
C PHE A 194 -3.83 5.55 26.33
N LEU A 195 -2.58 5.93 26.04
CA LEU A 195 -2.15 7.32 26.25
C LEU A 195 -2.87 8.29 25.32
N LEU A 196 -3.16 7.88 24.08
CA LEU A 196 -3.89 8.70 23.14
C LEU A 196 -5.31 8.98 23.64
N THR A 197 -6.03 7.96 24.11
CA THR A 197 -7.39 8.16 24.62
C THR A 197 -7.41 9.08 25.83
N LYS A 198 -6.46 8.95 26.76
CA LYS A 198 -6.28 9.91 27.87
C LYS A 198 -5.99 11.33 27.38
N ALA A 199 -5.08 11.49 26.42
CA ALA A 199 -4.73 12.79 25.87
C ALA A 199 -5.92 13.45 25.16
N ILE A 200 -6.72 12.69 24.42
CA ILE A 200 -7.95 13.18 23.78
C ILE A 200 -8.97 13.60 24.83
N MET A 201 -9.20 12.78 25.86
CA MET A 201 -10.11 13.11 26.97
C MET A 201 -9.71 14.39 27.70
N MET A 202 -8.41 14.57 27.98
CA MET A 202 -7.89 15.81 28.57
C MET A 202 -8.11 17.00 27.62
N ALA A 203 -7.75 16.86 26.35
CA ALA A 203 -7.91 17.94 25.38
C ALA A 203 -9.38 18.35 25.19
N SER A 204 -10.33 17.41 25.29
CA SER A 204 -11.77 17.71 25.24
C SER A 204 -12.34 18.34 26.52
N ALA A 205 -11.67 18.17 27.67
CA ALA A 205 -12.08 18.79 28.92
C ALA A 205 -11.63 20.25 29.03
N PHE A 206 -10.70 20.69 28.18
CA PHE A 206 -10.19 22.07 28.10
C PHE A 206 -10.81 22.86 26.93
N ILE A 207 -12.00 22.44 26.47
CA ILE A 207 -12.88 23.20 25.55
C ILE A 207 -13.85 23.99 26.41
#